data_AF-A0A7V4HB10-F1
#
_entry.id   AF-A0A7V4HB10-F1
#
_cell.length_a   1.000
_cell.length_b   1.000
_cell.length_c   1.000
_cell.angle_alpha   90.00
_cell.angle_beta   90.00
_cell.angle_gamma   90.00
#
_symmetry.space_group_name_H-M   'P 1'
#
loop_
_entity.id
_entity.type
_entity.pdbx_description
1 polymer ?
#
loop_
_entity_poly.entity_id
_entity_poly.type
_entity_poly.pdbx_seq_one_letter_code
_entity_poly.pdbx_strand_id
1 'polypeptide(L)'
;MRLFLKIFIIWLTILGIYGAALLLFPHVQKVLPAYLNQSIQILLFIILVFIVLKEPNKKNKFIFLNFALYFVLAFGAFFHDFICHNFFVPKFSRHYFFQYLTIAYLFFMSIAVAYTVFDSLFREFSTVKKYLLTLIVVGGFFGYYFQNYFTDPKYLYKTEEINQWKTLSAYMEEQQNPNLSTIEVANNINLKTWKNGNAVGELFSDENLRRVEYLFPYLYGTNYQVLLMKPLYQSCIFIHVFIIGFILLFFGYQYKKDPPQGAYIEKIMFLILLITSMDAFHHYGFIMSVEWANWYQLFSAGQYITVLAEIMLALFFALRLHFITSVQGEFYETELATNPHQVSRWRDSIDNLILSQFSNFKLFNGRLFQRPLEK
;
A
#
# COMPACT_ATOMS: atom_id res chain seq x y z
N MET A 1 19.88 21.71 -10.52
CA MET A 1 19.33 22.61 -9.47
C MET A 1 17.93 23.14 -9.76
N ARG A 2 17.66 23.79 -10.92
CA ARG A 2 16.35 24.40 -11.22
C ARG A 2 15.15 23.43 -11.20
N LEU A 3 15.33 22.16 -11.57
CA LEU A 3 14.25 21.16 -11.58
C LEU A 3 13.80 20.77 -10.16
N PHE A 4 14.74 20.40 -9.29
CA PHE A 4 14.44 20.02 -7.90
C PHE A 4 13.84 21.17 -7.10
N LEU A 5 14.25 22.41 -7.37
CA LEU A 5 13.60 23.59 -6.78
C LEU A 5 12.12 23.70 -7.19
N LYS A 6 11.77 23.40 -8.45
CA LYS A 6 10.36 23.38 -8.88
C LYS A 6 9.56 22.30 -8.15
N ILE A 7 10.11 21.09 -8.03
CA ILE A 7 9.47 19.98 -7.28
C ILE A 7 9.23 20.40 -5.83
N PHE A 8 10.25 20.98 -5.18
CA PHE A 8 10.17 21.43 -3.80
C PHE A 8 9.11 22.53 -3.61
N ILE A 9 9.06 23.52 -4.50
CA ILE A 9 8.04 24.59 -4.44
C ILE A 9 6.63 24.00 -4.60
N ILE A 10 6.40 23.13 -5.59
CA ILE A 10 5.07 22.50 -5.80
C ILE A 10 4.66 21.70 -4.55
N TRP A 11 5.58 20.94 -3.98
CA TRP A 11 5.34 20.16 -2.77
C TRP A 11 4.97 21.07 -1.59
N LEU A 12 5.75 22.12 -1.34
CA LEU A 12 5.44 23.10 -0.29
C LEU A 12 4.11 23.83 -0.53
N THR A 13 3.76 24.15 -1.77
CA THR A 13 2.46 24.76 -2.10
C THR A 13 1.32 23.82 -1.74
N ILE A 14 1.39 22.54 -2.08
CA ILE A 14 0.35 21.56 -1.73
C ILE A 14 0.25 21.40 -0.21
N LEU A 15 1.37 21.30 0.50
CA LEU A 15 1.38 21.24 1.97
C LEU A 15 0.83 22.52 2.61
N GLY A 16 1.14 23.69 2.04
CA GLY A 16 0.61 24.98 2.49
C GLY A 16 -0.91 25.06 2.33
N ILE A 17 -1.44 24.61 1.19
CA ILE A 17 -2.89 24.53 0.95
C ILE A 17 -3.55 23.57 1.94
N TYR A 18 -2.97 22.39 2.15
CA TYR A 18 -3.49 21.42 3.12
C TYR A 18 -3.42 21.95 4.56
N GLY A 19 -2.32 22.58 4.95
CA GLY A 19 -2.17 23.22 6.26
C GLY A 19 -3.18 24.34 6.48
N ALA A 20 -3.42 25.19 5.47
CA ALA A 20 -4.48 26.18 5.52
C ALA A 20 -5.87 25.53 5.66
N ALA A 21 -6.14 24.44 4.95
CA ALA A 21 -7.39 23.70 5.08
C ALA A 21 -7.58 23.10 6.48
N LEU A 22 -6.54 22.57 7.11
CA LEU A 22 -6.59 22.09 8.50
C LEU A 22 -6.93 23.21 9.50
N LEU A 23 -6.48 24.45 9.24
CA LEU A 23 -6.81 25.60 10.09
C LEU A 23 -8.24 26.11 9.86
N LEU A 24 -8.73 26.04 8.62
CA LEU A 24 -10.03 26.61 8.24
C LEU A 24 -11.21 25.65 8.41
N PHE A 25 -10.98 24.34 8.29
CA PHE A 25 -12.05 23.35 8.25
C PHE A 25 -11.96 22.34 9.42
N PRO A 26 -13.11 21.87 9.93
CA PRO A 26 -13.16 20.78 10.89
C PRO A 26 -12.54 19.51 10.31
N HIS A 27 -11.60 18.93 11.04
CA HIS A 27 -10.83 17.78 10.58
C HIS A 27 -10.58 16.77 11.70
N VAL A 28 -10.21 15.55 11.30
CA VAL A 28 -9.81 14.50 12.22
C VAL A 28 -8.35 14.69 12.61
N GLN A 29 -8.06 14.62 13.91
CA GLN A 29 -6.69 14.60 14.39
C GLN A 29 -6.00 13.27 14.05
N LYS A 30 -4.81 13.37 13.44
CA LYS A 30 -3.90 12.25 13.20
C LYS A 30 -2.62 12.39 14.04
N VAL A 31 -1.92 11.29 14.23
CA VAL A 31 -0.55 11.32 14.74
C VAL A 31 0.44 11.83 13.70
N LEU A 32 1.53 12.42 14.18
CA LEU A 32 2.59 12.99 13.35
C LEU A 32 3.11 12.04 12.25
N PRO A 33 3.37 10.74 12.50
CA PRO A 33 3.86 9.84 11.46
C PRO A 33 2.89 9.70 10.28
N ALA A 34 1.58 9.78 10.52
CA ALA A 34 0.58 9.71 9.46
C ALA A 34 0.61 10.97 8.56
N TYR A 35 0.83 12.16 9.14
CA TYR A 35 1.03 13.39 8.36
C TYR A 35 2.33 13.35 7.55
N LEU A 36 3.42 12.84 8.15
CA LEU A 36 4.70 12.69 7.47
C LEU A 36 4.60 11.74 6.28
N ASN A 37 4.00 10.56 6.48
CA ASN A 37 3.75 9.59 5.42
C ASN A 37 2.99 10.25 4.25
N GLN A 38 1.83 10.87 4.51
CA GLN A 38 1.05 11.52 3.45
C GLN A 38 1.85 12.60 2.71
N SER A 39 2.62 13.41 3.44
CA SER A 39 3.49 14.42 2.85
C SER A 39 4.54 13.82 1.90
N ILE A 40 5.16 12.69 2.29
CA ILE A 40 6.15 11.98 1.47
C ILE A 40 5.49 11.32 0.25
N GLN A 41 4.30 10.74 0.40
CA GLN A 41 3.56 10.17 -0.73
C GLN A 41 3.19 11.23 -1.78
N ILE A 42 2.84 12.44 -1.37
CA ILE A 42 2.64 13.57 -2.28
C ILE A 42 3.95 13.97 -2.98
N LEU A 43 5.08 13.99 -2.26
CA LEU A 43 6.38 14.23 -2.87
C LEU A 43 6.72 13.16 -3.92
N LEU A 44 6.47 11.89 -3.61
CA LEU A 44 6.64 10.75 -4.51
C LEU A 44 5.81 10.91 -5.77
N PHE A 45 4.53 11.29 -5.64
CA PHE A 45 3.66 11.61 -6.78
C PHE A 45 4.29 12.70 -7.68
N ILE A 46 4.71 13.83 -7.10
CA ILE A 46 5.28 14.94 -7.86
C ILE A 46 6.54 14.50 -8.61
N ILE A 47 7.49 13.82 -7.93
CA ILE A 47 8.72 13.32 -8.56
C ILE A 47 8.37 12.38 -9.72
N LEU A 48 7.41 11.46 -9.52
CA LEU A 48 6.98 10.52 -10.55
C LEU A 48 6.35 11.19 -11.76
N VAL A 49 5.54 12.24 -11.56
CA VAL A 49 5.02 13.04 -12.69
C VAL A 49 6.17 13.64 -13.50
N PHE A 50 7.20 14.19 -12.84
CA PHE A 50 8.37 14.71 -13.54
C PHE A 50 9.17 13.61 -14.25
N ILE A 51 9.29 12.41 -13.67
CA ILE A 51 9.89 11.25 -14.34
C ILE A 51 9.09 10.90 -15.61
N VAL A 52 7.77 10.75 -15.51
CA VAL A 52 6.89 10.43 -16.66
C VAL A 52 7.03 11.45 -17.79
N LEU A 53 7.19 12.74 -17.46
CA LEU A 53 7.37 13.81 -18.44
C LEU A 53 8.77 13.84 -19.08
N LYS A 54 9.80 13.33 -18.38
CA LYS A 54 11.20 13.36 -18.80
C LYS A 54 11.76 12.02 -19.23
N GLU A 55 11.01 10.94 -19.09
CA GLU A 55 11.43 9.59 -19.44
C GLU A 55 11.66 9.47 -20.96
N PRO A 56 12.91 9.26 -21.41
CA PRO A 56 13.23 9.13 -22.83
C PRO A 56 12.66 7.81 -23.41
N ASN A 57 12.62 6.74 -22.61
CA ASN A 57 12.13 5.45 -23.06
C ASN A 57 10.60 5.35 -22.92
N LYS A 58 9.89 5.39 -24.06
CA LYS A 58 8.41 5.29 -24.10
C LYS A 58 7.86 4.04 -23.42
N LYS A 59 8.61 2.92 -23.37
CA LYS A 59 8.17 1.69 -22.66
C LYS A 59 8.23 1.89 -21.15
N ASN A 60 9.35 2.39 -20.62
CA ASN A 60 9.54 2.65 -19.19
C ASN A 60 8.58 3.73 -18.66
N LYS A 61 8.14 4.66 -19.51
CA LYS A 61 7.18 5.70 -19.15
C LYS A 61 5.89 5.14 -18.52
N PHE A 62 5.41 3.99 -19.00
CA PHE A 62 4.19 3.36 -18.47
C PHE A 62 4.38 2.77 -17.06
N ILE A 63 5.59 2.30 -16.72
CA ILE A 63 5.92 1.86 -15.37
C ILE A 63 5.73 3.02 -14.39
N PHE A 64 6.39 4.15 -14.67
CA PHE A 64 6.32 5.33 -13.81
C PHE A 64 4.94 5.98 -13.81
N LEU A 65 4.17 5.88 -14.90
CA LEU A 65 2.79 6.33 -14.95
C LEU A 65 1.91 5.54 -13.97
N ASN A 66 2.04 4.22 -13.91
CA ASN A 66 1.27 3.41 -12.97
C ASN A 66 1.62 3.74 -11.51
N PHE A 67 2.91 3.95 -11.22
CA PHE A 67 3.32 4.44 -9.88
C PHE A 67 2.78 5.84 -9.59
N ALA A 68 2.79 6.76 -10.56
CA ALA A 68 2.21 8.09 -10.38
C ALA A 68 0.71 7.99 -10.05
N LEU A 69 -0.05 7.19 -10.80
CA LEU A 69 -1.48 6.94 -10.56
C LEU A 69 -1.74 6.35 -9.17
N TYR A 70 -0.87 5.45 -8.71
CA TYR A 70 -0.93 4.95 -7.34
C TYR A 70 -0.76 6.06 -6.30
N PHE A 71 0.27 6.90 -6.41
CA PHE A 71 0.49 7.99 -5.45
C PHE A 71 -0.50 9.16 -5.57
N VAL A 72 -1.27 9.28 -6.66
CA VAL A 72 -2.42 10.22 -6.71
C VAL A 72 -3.41 9.93 -5.60
N LEU A 73 -3.55 8.67 -5.17
CA LEU A 73 -4.49 8.30 -4.11
C LEU A 73 -4.10 8.90 -2.74
N ALA A 74 -2.86 9.37 -2.56
CA ALA A 74 -2.44 10.09 -1.37
C ALA A 74 -3.26 11.37 -1.15
N PHE A 75 -3.74 12.03 -2.22
CA PHE A 75 -4.68 13.15 -2.08
C PHE A 75 -6.01 12.72 -1.46
N GLY A 76 -6.46 11.48 -1.72
CA GLY A 76 -7.62 10.90 -1.06
C GLY A 76 -7.47 10.87 0.46
N ALA A 77 -6.26 10.60 0.97
CA ALA A 77 -6.00 10.61 2.41
C ALA A 77 -6.08 12.02 3.04
N PHE A 78 -5.78 13.08 2.30
CA PHE A 78 -6.06 14.46 2.72
C PHE A 78 -7.55 14.73 2.77
N PHE A 79 -8.30 14.34 1.73
CA PHE A 79 -9.75 14.53 1.72
C PHE A 79 -10.43 13.78 2.86
N HIS A 80 -9.98 12.57 3.17
CA HIS A 80 -10.52 11.75 4.27
C HIS A 80 -10.58 12.50 5.61
N ASP A 81 -9.62 13.40 5.89
CA ASP A 81 -9.58 14.14 7.16
C ASP A 81 -10.71 15.13 7.33
N PHE A 82 -11.22 15.65 6.22
CA PHE A 82 -12.30 16.64 6.20
C PHE A 82 -13.67 15.99 6.06
N ILE A 83 -13.74 14.66 5.88
CA ILE A 83 -14.99 13.91 5.89
C ILE A 83 -15.42 13.72 7.36
N CYS A 84 -15.79 14.84 7.99
CA CYS A 84 -16.21 14.96 9.37
C CYS A 84 -17.74 15.11 9.51
N HIS A 85 -18.22 14.95 10.74
CA HIS A 85 -19.60 14.74 11.20
C HIS A 85 -20.62 15.87 10.91
N ASN A 86 -20.30 16.87 10.09
CA ASN A 86 -21.10 18.08 9.94
C ASN A 86 -22.21 17.94 8.88
N PHE A 87 -23.45 17.93 9.38
CA PHE A 87 -24.78 18.23 8.80
C PHE A 87 -25.23 17.67 7.43
N PHE A 88 -24.35 17.36 6.48
CA PHE A 88 -24.72 16.92 5.12
C PHE A 88 -24.23 15.51 4.75
N VAL A 89 -23.51 14.84 5.66
CA VAL A 89 -22.82 13.57 5.37
C VAL A 89 -23.47 12.42 6.16
N PRO A 90 -23.95 11.34 5.50
CA PRO A 90 -24.53 10.18 6.17
C PRO A 90 -23.61 9.60 7.27
N LYS A 91 -24.21 9.07 8.35
CA LYS A 91 -23.55 8.53 9.59
C LYS A 91 -22.33 7.61 9.36
N PHE A 92 -22.20 7.01 8.17
CA PHE A 92 -21.16 6.03 7.83
C PHE A 92 -20.20 6.47 6.70
N SER A 93 -20.35 7.68 6.15
CA SER A 93 -19.65 8.05 4.92
C SER A 93 -18.14 8.08 5.06
N ARG A 94 -17.63 8.49 6.23
CA ARG A 94 -16.19 8.45 6.52
C ARG A 94 -15.65 7.03 6.46
N HIS A 95 -16.36 6.09 7.06
CA HIS A 95 -15.99 4.68 7.06
C HIS A 95 -16.01 4.10 5.64
N TYR A 96 -17.03 4.40 4.84
CA TYR A 96 -17.06 3.98 3.43
C TYR A 96 -15.95 4.61 2.60
N PHE A 97 -15.68 5.89 2.81
CA PHE A 97 -14.58 6.56 2.13
C PHE A 97 -13.25 5.89 2.45
N PHE A 98 -12.98 5.60 3.73
CA PHE A 98 -11.81 4.84 4.14
C PHE A 98 -11.76 3.47 3.45
N GLN A 99 -12.85 2.71 3.50
CA GLN A 99 -12.95 1.38 2.88
C GLN A 99 -12.59 1.42 1.38
N TYR A 100 -13.23 2.29 0.60
CA TYR A 100 -12.98 2.36 -0.84
C TYR A 100 -11.62 2.99 -1.18
N LEU A 101 -11.13 3.92 -0.36
CA LEU A 101 -9.77 4.46 -0.52
C LEU A 101 -8.73 3.37 -0.29
N THR A 102 -8.87 2.53 0.73
CA THR A 102 -7.98 1.39 0.99
C THR A 102 -8.02 0.39 -0.16
N ILE A 103 -9.22 0.04 -0.67
CA ILE A 103 -9.35 -0.88 -1.82
C ILE A 103 -8.69 -0.26 -3.05
N ALA A 104 -8.93 1.02 -3.34
CA ALA A 104 -8.30 1.71 -4.46
C ALA A 104 -6.77 1.74 -4.32
N TYR A 105 -6.24 2.04 -3.14
CA TYR A 105 -4.81 2.07 -2.87
C TYR A 105 -4.13 0.75 -3.24
N LEU A 106 -4.69 -0.36 -2.77
CA LEU A 106 -4.18 -1.70 -3.09
C LEU A 106 -4.34 -2.05 -4.57
N PHE A 107 -5.42 -1.62 -5.22
CA PHE A 107 -5.66 -1.89 -6.63
C PHE A 107 -4.61 -1.23 -7.52
N PHE A 108 -4.37 0.07 -7.33
CA PHE A 108 -3.38 0.79 -8.12
C PHE A 108 -1.95 0.37 -7.79
N MET A 109 -1.65 0.01 -6.53
CA MET A 109 -0.36 -0.59 -6.16
C MET A 109 -0.13 -1.93 -6.88
N SER A 110 -1.15 -2.79 -6.88
CA SER A 110 -1.12 -4.09 -7.56
C SER A 110 -0.92 -3.93 -9.06
N ILE A 111 -1.60 -2.98 -9.69
CA ILE A 111 -1.39 -2.64 -11.11
C ILE A 111 0.04 -2.18 -11.35
N ALA A 112 0.56 -1.26 -10.54
CA ALA A 112 1.91 -0.72 -10.72
C ALA A 112 2.99 -1.81 -10.62
N VAL A 113 2.89 -2.66 -9.60
CA VAL A 113 3.82 -3.78 -9.40
C VAL A 113 3.66 -4.82 -10.51
N ALA A 114 2.45 -5.36 -10.72
CA ALA A 114 2.24 -6.43 -11.70
C ALA A 114 2.57 -5.98 -13.13
N TYR A 115 2.25 -4.74 -13.50
CA TYR A 115 2.66 -4.18 -14.79
C TYR A 115 4.19 -4.12 -14.91
N THR A 116 4.90 -3.65 -13.88
CA THR A 116 6.37 -3.61 -13.88
C THR A 116 6.97 -5.01 -14.08
N VAL A 117 6.40 -6.02 -13.43
CA VAL A 117 6.82 -7.42 -13.60
C VAL A 117 6.55 -7.92 -15.01
N PHE A 118 5.36 -7.68 -15.56
CA PHE A 118 5.05 -8.09 -16.94
C PHE A 118 5.83 -7.33 -18.00
N ASP A 119 6.19 -6.06 -17.75
CA ASP A 119 7.10 -5.33 -18.63
C ASP A 119 8.49 -5.97 -18.65
N SER A 120 8.97 -6.42 -17.48
CA SER A 120 10.22 -7.18 -17.35
C SER A 120 10.18 -8.53 -18.06
N LEU A 121 9.13 -9.33 -17.82
CA LEU A 121 9.00 -10.69 -18.33
C LEU A 121 8.72 -10.73 -19.84
N PHE A 122 7.87 -9.82 -20.35
CA PHE A 122 7.32 -9.86 -21.70
C PHE A 122 7.70 -8.63 -22.51
N ARG A 123 9.00 -8.35 -22.66
CA ARG A 123 9.52 -7.13 -23.31
C ARG A 123 9.03 -6.89 -24.74
N GLU A 124 8.82 -7.97 -25.48
CA GLU A 124 8.36 -7.95 -26.86
C GLU A 124 6.86 -7.67 -26.97
N PHE A 125 6.09 -7.83 -25.89
CA PHE A 125 4.67 -7.56 -25.91
C PHE A 125 4.41 -6.06 -26.04
N SER A 126 3.42 -5.72 -26.86
CA SER A 126 2.87 -4.37 -26.94
C SER A 126 2.33 -3.94 -25.57
N THR A 127 2.39 -2.63 -25.28
CA THR A 127 1.86 -2.03 -24.04
C THR A 127 0.43 -2.45 -23.74
N VAL A 128 -0.44 -2.54 -24.76
CA VAL A 128 -1.85 -2.97 -24.61
C VAL A 128 -1.96 -4.39 -24.07
N LYS A 129 -1.21 -5.35 -24.64
CA LYS A 129 -1.18 -6.74 -24.17
C LYS A 129 -0.70 -6.84 -22.71
N LYS A 130 0.29 -6.04 -22.33
CA LYS A 130 0.79 -5.97 -20.94
C LYS A 130 -0.29 -5.47 -19.98
N TYR A 131 -0.97 -4.37 -20.32
CA TYR A 131 -2.09 -3.86 -19.51
C TYR A 131 -3.25 -4.85 -19.43
N LEU A 132 -3.60 -5.51 -20.53
CA LEU A 132 -4.65 -6.53 -20.53
C LEU A 132 -4.30 -7.67 -19.57
N LEU A 133 -3.05 -8.17 -19.61
CA LEU A 133 -2.58 -9.21 -18.70
C LEU A 133 -2.59 -8.72 -17.24
N THR A 134 -2.11 -7.50 -16.97
CA THR A 134 -2.17 -6.87 -15.65
C THR A 134 -3.60 -6.80 -15.13
N LEU A 135 -4.55 -6.31 -15.94
CA LEU A 135 -5.93 -6.12 -15.54
C LEU A 135 -6.67 -7.45 -15.35
N ILE A 136 -6.41 -8.46 -16.18
CA ILE A 136 -7.00 -9.80 -16.00
C ILE A 136 -6.53 -10.40 -14.67
N VAL A 137 -5.23 -10.37 -14.39
CA VAL A 137 -4.69 -10.98 -13.17
C VAL A 137 -5.09 -10.18 -11.93
N VAL A 138 -4.83 -8.86 -11.90
CA VAL A 138 -5.18 -8.02 -10.75
C VAL A 138 -6.70 -7.97 -10.57
N GLY A 139 -7.46 -7.78 -11.65
CA GLY A 139 -8.92 -7.75 -11.61
C GLY A 139 -9.54 -9.07 -11.14
N GLY A 140 -8.97 -10.21 -11.51
CA GLY A 140 -9.41 -11.52 -11.01
C GLY A 140 -9.24 -11.66 -9.49
N PHE A 141 -8.06 -11.31 -8.97
CA PHE A 141 -7.80 -11.34 -7.52
C PHE A 141 -8.69 -10.32 -6.77
N PHE A 142 -8.83 -9.11 -7.29
CA PHE A 142 -9.68 -8.07 -6.69
C PHE A 142 -11.16 -8.43 -6.71
N GLY A 143 -11.64 -9.00 -7.82
CA GLY A 143 -13.00 -9.51 -7.93
C GLY A 143 -13.27 -10.57 -6.86
N TYR A 144 -12.34 -11.52 -6.69
CA TYR A 144 -12.49 -12.58 -5.69
C TYR A 144 -12.53 -12.05 -4.24
N TYR A 145 -11.56 -11.21 -3.86
CA TYR A 145 -11.43 -10.75 -2.46
C TYR A 145 -12.33 -9.57 -2.09
N PHE A 146 -12.68 -8.70 -3.05
CA PHE A 146 -13.44 -7.48 -2.77
C PHE A 146 -14.86 -7.41 -3.37
N GLN A 147 -15.36 -8.46 -4.05
CA GLN A 147 -16.72 -8.45 -4.62
C GLN A 147 -17.80 -8.01 -3.63
N ASN A 148 -17.75 -8.51 -2.38
CA ASN A 148 -18.78 -8.28 -1.38
C ASN A 148 -18.95 -6.79 -1.05
N TYR A 149 -17.87 -6.01 -1.13
CA TYR A 149 -17.87 -4.56 -0.85
C TYR A 149 -18.51 -3.74 -1.97
N PHE A 150 -18.53 -4.27 -3.19
CA PHE A 150 -19.18 -3.63 -4.34
C PHE A 150 -20.64 -4.07 -4.49
N THR A 151 -20.96 -5.32 -4.14
CA THR A 151 -22.35 -5.81 -4.13
C THR A 151 -23.15 -5.22 -2.97
N ASP A 152 -22.52 -5.04 -1.81
CA ASP A 152 -23.14 -4.45 -0.63
C ASP A 152 -22.16 -3.54 0.11
N PRO A 153 -22.30 -2.21 -0.03
CA PRO A 153 -21.46 -1.26 0.69
C PRO A 153 -21.50 -1.42 2.23
N LYS A 154 -22.56 -2.05 2.78
CA LYS A 154 -22.72 -2.34 4.21
C LYS A 154 -22.19 -3.72 4.61
N TYR A 155 -21.49 -4.43 3.74
CA TYR A 155 -21.02 -5.80 3.97
C TYR A 155 -20.34 -5.99 5.33
N LEU A 156 -19.45 -5.08 5.73
CA LEU A 156 -18.75 -5.16 7.02
C LEU A 156 -19.69 -5.22 8.23
N TYR A 157 -20.86 -4.59 8.14
CA TYR A 157 -21.86 -4.58 9.23
C TYR A 157 -22.76 -5.82 9.25
N LYS A 158 -22.64 -6.70 8.25
CA LYS A 158 -23.46 -7.91 8.08
C LYS A 158 -22.65 -9.21 8.24
N THR A 159 -21.37 -9.10 8.59
CA THR A 159 -20.54 -10.28 8.86
C THR A 159 -21.01 -11.00 10.11
N GLU A 160 -20.74 -12.30 10.16
CA GLU A 160 -21.18 -13.16 11.27
C GLU A 160 -20.66 -12.67 12.61
N GLU A 161 -19.37 -12.33 12.71
CA GLU A 161 -18.76 -11.87 13.95
C GLU A 161 -19.43 -10.59 14.48
N ILE A 162 -19.77 -9.65 13.60
CA ILE A 162 -20.44 -8.41 13.98
C ILE A 162 -21.89 -8.65 14.38
N ASN A 163 -22.61 -9.54 13.70
CA ASN A 163 -23.99 -9.82 14.09
C ASN A 163 -24.06 -10.57 15.43
N GLN A 164 -23.16 -11.54 15.66
CA GLN A 164 -23.06 -12.22 16.96
C GLN A 164 -22.64 -11.26 18.08
N TRP A 165 -21.68 -10.37 17.81
CA TRP A 165 -21.29 -9.32 18.75
C TRP A 165 -22.46 -8.39 19.09
N LYS A 166 -23.28 -7.97 18.11
CA LYS A 166 -24.48 -7.15 18.37
C LYS A 166 -25.48 -7.86 19.27
N THR A 167 -25.75 -9.15 19.04
CA THR A 167 -26.65 -9.94 19.89
C THR A 167 -26.12 -10.01 21.31
N LEU A 168 -24.82 -10.27 21.47
CA LEU A 168 -24.17 -10.32 22.78
C LEU A 168 -24.17 -8.95 23.50
N SER A 169 -23.86 -7.87 22.79
CA SER A 169 -23.86 -6.50 23.34
C SER A 169 -25.25 -6.10 23.83
N ALA A 170 -26.30 -6.36 23.03
CA ALA A 170 -27.67 -6.06 23.41
C ALA A 170 -28.08 -6.81 24.68
N TYR A 171 -27.74 -8.11 24.78
CA TYR A 171 -28.00 -8.89 25.98
C TYR A 171 -27.29 -8.31 27.22
N MET A 172 -26.01 -7.95 27.10
CA MET A 172 -25.24 -7.38 28.22
C MET A 172 -25.76 -6.01 28.66
N GLU A 173 -26.24 -5.19 27.72
CA GLU A 173 -26.89 -3.91 28.01
C GLU A 173 -28.22 -4.10 28.77
N GLU A 174 -29.00 -5.12 28.43
CA GLU A 174 -30.25 -5.46 29.11
C GLU A 174 -30.04 -5.96 30.55
N GLN A 175 -29.00 -6.77 30.77
CA GLN A 175 -28.73 -7.35 32.09
C GLN A 175 -28.19 -6.34 33.11
N GLN A 176 -27.58 -5.23 32.66
CA GLN A 176 -26.95 -4.19 33.50
C GLN A 176 -25.94 -4.71 34.55
N ASN A 177 -25.54 -5.98 34.47
CA ASN A 177 -24.58 -6.61 35.38
C ASN A 177 -23.25 -6.83 34.64
N PRO A 178 -22.22 -6.02 34.92
CA PRO A 178 -20.92 -6.15 34.25
C PRO A 178 -20.12 -7.40 34.68
N ASN A 179 -20.57 -8.12 35.71
CA ASN A 179 -19.84 -9.24 36.31
C ASN A 179 -20.38 -10.63 35.92
N LEU A 180 -21.25 -10.73 34.91
CA LEU A 180 -21.72 -12.02 34.42
C LEU A 180 -20.56 -12.84 33.86
N SER A 181 -20.47 -14.10 34.26
CA SER A 181 -19.49 -15.03 33.69
C SER A 181 -19.86 -15.41 32.26
N THR A 182 -18.86 -15.74 31.43
CA THR A 182 -19.09 -16.18 30.04
C THR A 182 -20.00 -17.40 29.96
N ILE A 183 -19.94 -18.30 30.94
CA ILE A 183 -20.78 -19.49 31.05
C ILE A 183 -22.25 -19.12 31.30
N GLU A 184 -22.50 -18.22 32.27
CA GLU A 184 -23.86 -17.74 32.54
C GLU A 184 -24.45 -17.03 31.33
N VAL A 185 -23.65 -16.23 30.62
CA VAL A 185 -24.10 -15.57 29.39
C VAL A 185 -24.41 -16.60 28.31
N ALA A 186 -23.52 -17.56 28.06
CA ALA A 186 -23.71 -18.59 27.04
C ALA A 186 -24.92 -19.52 27.31
N ASN A 187 -25.31 -19.72 28.56
CA ASN A 187 -26.51 -20.49 28.90
C ASN A 187 -27.82 -19.72 28.65
N ASN A 188 -27.75 -18.38 28.64
CA ASN A 188 -28.93 -17.51 28.52
C ASN A 188 -29.06 -16.85 27.14
N ILE A 189 -27.99 -16.83 26.33
CA ILE A 189 -28.00 -16.33 24.96
C ILE A 189 -27.78 -17.46 23.96
N ASN A 190 -28.58 -17.51 22.90
CA ASN A 190 -28.37 -18.43 21.79
C ASN A 190 -27.83 -17.65 20.58
N LEU A 191 -26.50 -17.64 20.41
CA LEU A 191 -25.88 -17.03 19.24
C LEU A 191 -26.22 -17.85 18.00
N LYS A 192 -26.61 -17.14 16.93
CA LYS A 192 -26.96 -17.75 15.65
C LYS A 192 -25.76 -17.77 14.71
N THR A 193 -25.74 -18.75 13.81
CA THR A 193 -24.91 -18.71 12.59
C THR A 193 -25.53 -17.75 11.59
N TRP A 194 -24.69 -16.98 10.90
CA TRP A 194 -25.15 -15.96 9.95
C TRP A 194 -24.55 -16.19 8.56
N LYS A 195 -25.37 -16.00 7.53
CA LYS A 195 -24.93 -15.98 6.13
C LYS A 195 -25.57 -14.80 5.43
N ASN A 196 -24.74 -13.92 4.85
CA ASN A 196 -25.19 -12.74 4.11
C ASN A 196 -26.16 -11.84 4.90
N GLY A 197 -25.95 -11.71 6.21
CA GLY A 197 -26.80 -10.91 7.09
C GLY A 197 -28.11 -11.58 7.53
N ASN A 198 -28.35 -12.86 7.18
CA ASN A 198 -29.49 -13.63 7.65
C ASN A 198 -29.05 -14.72 8.62
N ALA A 199 -29.82 -14.95 9.68
CA ALA A 199 -29.59 -16.07 10.60
C ALA A 199 -29.99 -17.39 9.91
N VAL A 200 -29.11 -18.39 9.92
CA VAL A 200 -29.30 -19.66 9.17
C VAL A 200 -29.46 -20.85 10.10
N GLY A 201 -29.01 -20.76 11.34
CA GLY A 201 -29.12 -21.83 12.32
C GLY A 201 -28.62 -21.41 13.69
N GLU A 202 -28.86 -22.26 14.68
CA GLU A 202 -28.40 -22.07 16.06
C GLU A 202 -27.03 -22.76 16.26
N LEU A 203 -26.22 -22.23 17.17
CA LEU A 203 -24.97 -22.86 17.56
C LEU A 203 -25.23 -23.94 18.61
N PHE A 204 -24.48 -25.05 18.53
CA PHE A 204 -24.45 -26.04 19.61
C PHE A 204 -23.90 -25.39 20.89
N SER A 205 -24.28 -25.91 22.07
CA SER A 205 -23.91 -25.35 23.38
C SER A 205 -22.43 -25.03 23.51
N ASP A 206 -21.57 -25.98 23.13
CA ASP A 206 -20.11 -25.87 23.30
C ASP A 206 -19.53 -24.80 22.37
N GLU A 207 -20.05 -24.72 21.14
CA GLU A 207 -19.65 -23.69 20.19
C GLU A 207 -20.18 -22.31 20.61
N ASN A 208 -21.40 -22.25 21.15
CA ASN A 208 -21.97 -21.02 21.67
C ASN A 208 -21.11 -20.46 22.82
N LEU A 209 -20.72 -21.31 23.78
CA LEU A 209 -19.79 -20.93 24.85
C LEU A 209 -18.47 -20.41 24.29
N ARG A 210 -17.83 -21.16 23.37
CA ARG A 210 -16.58 -20.76 22.73
C ARG A 210 -16.68 -19.41 22.03
N ARG A 211 -17.79 -19.15 21.33
CA ARG A 211 -18.05 -17.89 20.63
C ARG A 211 -18.29 -16.74 21.60
N VAL A 212 -19.03 -16.97 22.69
CA VAL A 212 -19.21 -15.96 23.76
C VAL A 212 -17.86 -15.61 24.38
N GLU A 213 -17.04 -16.60 24.75
CA GLU A 213 -15.69 -16.38 25.29
C GLU A 213 -14.80 -15.58 24.33
N TYR A 214 -14.85 -15.92 23.04
CA TYR A 214 -14.11 -15.19 22.01
C TYR A 214 -14.57 -13.73 21.85
N LEU A 215 -15.88 -13.47 21.90
CA LEU A 215 -16.45 -12.15 21.66
C LEU A 215 -16.42 -11.23 22.89
N PHE A 216 -16.37 -11.80 24.09
CA PHE A 216 -16.44 -11.06 25.36
C PHE A 216 -15.45 -9.89 25.44
N PRO A 217 -14.16 -10.05 25.08
CA PRO A 217 -13.19 -8.96 25.16
C PRO A 217 -13.50 -7.78 24.20
N TYR A 218 -14.31 -8.01 23.18
CA TYR A 218 -14.70 -6.99 22.20
C TYR A 218 -15.92 -6.16 22.65
N LEU A 219 -16.55 -6.48 23.78
CA LEU A 219 -17.60 -5.68 24.40
C LEU A 219 -17.06 -4.41 25.08
N TYR A 220 -15.76 -4.38 25.39
CA TYR A 220 -15.15 -3.27 26.09
C TYR A 220 -14.75 -2.12 25.14
N GLY A 221 -15.28 -0.93 25.42
CA GLY A 221 -14.88 0.31 24.74
C GLY A 221 -15.08 0.25 23.22
N THR A 222 -14.01 0.52 22.46
CA THR A 222 -14.02 0.54 20.98
C THR A 222 -13.46 -0.72 20.35
N ASN A 223 -13.24 -1.80 21.11
CA ASN A 223 -12.60 -3.02 20.61
C ASN A 223 -13.40 -3.69 19.48
N TYR A 224 -14.73 -3.51 19.42
CA TYR A 224 -15.58 -4.01 18.32
C TYR A 224 -15.13 -3.55 16.93
N GLN A 225 -14.39 -2.43 16.83
CA GLN A 225 -13.84 -1.95 15.56
C GLN A 225 -12.89 -2.97 14.92
N VAL A 226 -12.22 -3.80 15.73
CA VAL A 226 -11.37 -4.88 15.23
C VAL A 226 -12.20 -5.89 14.46
N LEU A 227 -13.31 -6.38 15.05
CA LEU A 227 -14.24 -7.31 14.40
C LEU A 227 -14.83 -6.71 13.11
N LEU A 228 -15.13 -5.41 13.12
CA LEU A 228 -15.73 -4.72 11.98
C LEU A 228 -14.76 -4.64 10.80
N MET A 229 -13.50 -4.31 11.06
CA MET A 229 -12.48 -4.10 10.04
C MET A 229 -11.76 -5.37 9.60
N LYS A 230 -11.81 -6.44 10.41
CA LYS A 230 -11.13 -7.71 10.17
C LYS A 230 -11.36 -8.29 8.76
N PRO A 231 -12.58 -8.34 8.20
CA PRO A 231 -12.77 -8.87 6.85
C PRO A 231 -12.05 -8.04 5.77
N LEU A 232 -12.04 -6.70 5.93
CA LEU A 232 -11.33 -5.82 5.00
C LEU A 232 -9.83 -6.05 5.08
N TYR A 233 -9.28 -6.08 6.29
CA TYR A 233 -7.84 -6.26 6.49
C TYR A 233 -7.35 -7.66 6.13
N GLN A 234 -8.15 -8.71 6.31
CA GLN A 234 -7.85 -10.03 5.76
C GLN A 234 -7.73 -9.99 4.25
N SER A 235 -8.69 -9.35 3.55
CA SER A 235 -8.62 -9.15 2.10
C SER A 235 -7.38 -8.34 1.70
N CYS A 236 -7.04 -7.31 2.47
CA CYS A 236 -5.81 -6.52 2.26
C CYS A 236 -4.56 -7.39 2.40
N ILE A 237 -4.45 -8.24 3.43
CA ILE A 237 -3.30 -9.13 3.64
C ILE A 237 -3.10 -10.05 2.44
N PHE A 238 -4.17 -10.66 1.92
CA PHE A 238 -4.07 -11.55 0.75
C PHE A 238 -3.56 -10.83 -0.49
N ILE A 239 -3.99 -9.58 -0.72
CA ILE A 239 -3.49 -8.77 -1.82
C ILE A 239 -2.02 -8.36 -1.62
N HIS A 240 -1.60 -8.01 -0.41
CA HIS A 240 -0.18 -7.77 -0.13
C HIS A 240 0.68 -9.02 -0.39
N VAL A 241 0.23 -10.20 0.02
CA VAL A 241 0.92 -11.47 -0.28
C VAL A 241 1.01 -11.70 -1.80
N PHE A 242 -0.07 -11.42 -2.54
CA PHE A 242 -0.06 -11.45 -4.00
C PHE A 242 0.97 -10.48 -4.60
N ILE A 243 1.03 -9.23 -4.13
CA ILE A 243 2.01 -8.22 -4.55
C ILE A 243 3.45 -8.71 -4.25
N ILE A 244 3.69 -9.22 -3.04
CA ILE A 244 4.99 -9.79 -2.63
C ILE A 244 5.40 -10.92 -3.59
N GLY A 245 4.48 -11.83 -3.93
CA GLY A 245 4.73 -12.91 -4.89
C GLY A 245 5.17 -12.37 -6.27
N PHE A 246 4.56 -11.30 -6.75
CA PHE A 246 4.99 -10.63 -7.98
C PHE A 246 6.38 -10.01 -7.85
N ILE A 247 6.69 -9.32 -6.74
CA ILE A 247 8.01 -8.72 -6.53
C ILE A 247 9.10 -9.82 -6.46
N LEU A 248 8.83 -10.94 -5.79
CA LEU A 248 9.73 -12.09 -5.76
C LEU A 248 9.91 -12.71 -7.16
N LEU A 249 8.85 -12.81 -7.96
CA LEU A 249 8.94 -13.22 -9.36
C LEU A 249 9.82 -12.28 -10.18
N PHE A 250 9.69 -10.97 -9.97
CA PHE A 250 10.55 -9.97 -10.58
C PHE A 250 12.02 -10.23 -10.23
N PHE A 251 12.38 -10.34 -8.94
CA PHE A 251 13.76 -10.60 -8.51
C PHE A 251 14.29 -11.97 -8.97
N GLY A 252 13.47 -13.00 -8.95
CA GLY A 252 13.84 -14.34 -9.45
C GLY A 252 14.14 -14.34 -10.94
N TYR A 253 13.33 -13.63 -11.74
CA TYR A 253 13.59 -13.48 -13.17
C TYR A 253 14.83 -12.64 -13.45
N GLN A 254 14.99 -11.54 -12.71
CA GLN A 254 16.17 -10.68 -12.76
C GLN A 254 17.46 -11.47 -12.51
N TYR A 255 17.50 -12.24 -11.42
CA TYR A 255 18.65 -13.07 -11.06
C TYR A 255 18.95 -14.13 -12.13
N LYS A 256 17.92 -14.76 -12.71
CA LYS A 256 18.09 -15.87 -13.67
C LYS A 256 18.46 -15.43 -15.08
N LYS A 257 18.00 -14.26 -15.53
CA LYS A 257 18.07 -13.84 -16.94
C LYS A 257 18.83 -12.55 -17.18
N ASP A 258 19.15 -11.79 -16.14
CA ASP A 258 19.79 -10.48 -16.20
C ASP A 258 19.23 -9.58 -17.33
N PRO A 259 17.90 -9.47 -17.46
CA PRO A 259 17.31 -8.73 -18.56
C PRO A 259 17.61 -7.23 -18.39
N PRO A 260 17.99 -6.48 -19.45
CA PRO A 260 18.49 -5.10 -19.36
C PRO A 260 17.93 -4.16 -18.25
N GLN A 261 16.76 -3.51 -18.27
CA GLN A 261 16.19 -2.69 -17.16
C GLN A 261 16.72 -1.25 -17.03
N GLY A 262 15.76 -0.36 -16.78
CA GLY A 262 16.03 1.04 -16.47
C GLY A 262 16.71 1.17 -15.11
N ALA A 263 17.55 2.19 -14.96
CA ALA A 263 18.29 2.41 -13.72
C ALA A 263 17.33 2.54 -12.50
N TYR A 264 17.78 2.06 -11.34
CA TYR A 264 17.09 2.13 -10.03
C TYR A 264 15.78 1.32 -9.86
N ILE A 265 15.25 0.67 -10.91
CA ILE A 265 13.97 -0.09 -10.80
C ILE A 265 14.06 -1.18 -9.73
N GLU A 266 15.18 -1.88 -9.61
CA GLU A 266 15.36 -2.93 -8.60
C GLU A 266 15.35 -2.39 -7.18
N LYS A 267 15.99 -1.24 -6.96
CA LYS A 267 16.03 -0.58 -5.65
C LYS A 267 14.64 -0.09 -5.25
N ILE A 268 13.89 0.45 -6.21
CA ILE A 268 12.48 0.82 -6.06
C ILE A 268 11.63 -0.42 -5.69
N MET A 269 11.75 -1.52 -6.44
CA MET A 269 11.01 -2.76 -6.18
C MET A 269 11.35 -3.38 -4.82
N PHE A 270 12.61 -3.27 -4.38
CA PHE A 270 13.04 -3.74 -3.06
C PHE A 270 12.41 -2.94 -1.92
N LEU A 271 12.33 -1.61 -2.05
CA LEU A 271 11.65 -0.78 -1.05
C LEU A 271 10.14 -1.01 -1.05
N ILE A 272 9.53 -1.23 -2.22
CA ILE A 272 8.12 -1.60 -2.30
C ILE A 272 7.89 -2.95 -1.60
N LEU A 273 8.80 -3.92 -1.72
CA LEU A 273 8.70 -5.19 -0.98
C LEU A 273 8.67 -4.94 0.53
N LEU A 274 9.56 -4.08 1.04
CA LEU A 274 9.59 -3.72 2.45
C LEU A 274 8.28 -3.05 2.90
N ILE A 275 7.79 -2.05 2.15
CA ILE A 275 6.53 -1.36 2.44
C ILE A 275 5.36 -2.33 2.44
N THR A 276 5.23 -3.15 1.39
CA THR A 276 4.15 -4.15 1.24
C THR A 276 4.16 -5.18 2.38
N SER A 277 5.35 -5.60 2.82
CA SER A 277 5.52 -6.56 3.92
C SER A 277 5.13 -5.93 5.26
N MET A 278 5.51 -4.68 5.49
CA MET A 278 5.13 -3.93 6.69
C MET A 278 3.63 -3.68 6.76
N ASP A 279 2.99 -3.33 5.64
CA ASP A 279 1.54 -3.12 5.59
C ASP A 279 0.77 -4.42 5.83
N ALA A 280 1.21 -5.55 5.25
CA ALA A 280 0.66 -6.87 5.60
C ALA A 280 0.80 -7.18 7.09
N PHE A 281 1.98 -6.91 7.68
CA PHE A 281 2.23 -7.11 9.10
C PHE A 281 1.34 -6.20 9.97
N HIS A 282 1.13 -4.94 9.59
CA HIS A 282 0.24 -4.02 10.30
C HIS A 282 -1.21 -4.50 10.29
N HIS A 283 -1.72 -4.93 9.13
CA HIS A 283 -3.06 -5.48 9.02
C HIS A 283 -3.20 -6.77 9.83
N TYR A 284 -2.20 -7.64 9.80
CA TYR A 284 -2.18 -8.87 10.59
C TYR A 284 -2.16 -8.56 12.10
N GLY A 285 -1.26 -7.69 12.53
CA GLY A 285 -1.18 -7.25 13.93
C GLY A 285 -2.49 -6.65 14.41
N PHE A 286 -3.18 -5.88 13.57
CA PHE A 286 -4.49 -5.31 13.89
C PHE A 286 -5.52 -6.40 14.17
N ILE A 287 -5.66 -7.38 13.27
CA ILE A 287 -6.70 -8.42 13.42
C ILE A 287 -6.43 -9.38 14.59
N MET A 288 -5.17 -9.49 15.01
CA MET A 288 -4.76 -10.32 16.15
C MET A 288 -4.83 -9.59 17.49
N SER A 289 -4.96 -8.27 17.49
CA SER A 289 -4.99 -7.47 18.72
C SER A 289 -6.41 -7.27 19.20
N VAL A 290 -6.68 -7.69 20.44
CA VAL A 290 -7.96 -7.42 21.11
C VAL A 290 -8.00 -5.99 21.63
N GLU A 291 -6.91 -5.56 22.28
CA GLU A 291 -6.80 -4.22 22.86
C GLU A 291 -6.24 -3.22 21.85
N TRP A 292 -7.06 -2.21 21.54
CA TRP A 292 -6.67 -1.12 20.63
C TRP A 292 -5.40 -0.39 21.06
N ALA A 293 -5.24 -0.16 22.37
CA ALA A 293 -4.14 0.63 22.92
C ALA A 293 -2.76 -0.03 22.73
N ASN A 294 -2.66 -1.34 22.95
CA ASN A 294 -1.40 -2.08 22.80
C ASN A 294 -1.02 -2.21 21.32
N TRP A 295 -2.01 -2.45 20.45
CA TRP A 295 -1.80 -2.42 19.01
C TRP A 295 -1.28 -1.06 18.53
N TYR A 296 -1.86 0.02 19.03
CA TYR A 296 -1.53 1.36 18.59
C TYR A 296 -0.05 1.72 18.80
N GLN A 297 0.57 1.25 19.88
CA GLN A 297 2.00 1.46 20.15
C GLN A 297 2.88 0.71 19.14
N LEU A 298 2.61 -0.58 18.90
CA LEU A 298 3.33 -1.40 17.90
C LEU A 298 3.14 -0.85 16.48
N PHE A 299 1.92 -0.44 16.16
CA PHE A 299 1.58 0.17 14.89
C PHE A 299 2.32 1.49 14.67
N SER A 300 2.43 2.33 15.70
CA SER A 300 3.17 3.59 15.63
C SER A 300 4.66 3.37 15.33
N ALA A 301 5.29 2.36 15.94
CA ALA A 301 6.69 2.02 15.65
C ALA A 301 6.87 1.55 14.19
N GLY A 302 5.99 0.68 13.71
CA GLY A 302 6.04 0.21 12.33
C GLY A 302 5.75 1.31 11.29
N GLN A 303 4.92 2.31 11.62
CA GLN A 303 4.71 3.49 10.78
C GLN A 303 6.01 4.27 10.51
N TYR A 304 6.92 4.39 11.49
CA TYR A 304 8.21 5.05 11.26
C TYR A 304 9.10 4.27 10.28
N ILE A 305 9.03 2.94 10.29
CA ILE A 305 9.73 2.09 9.32
C ILE A 305 9.17 2.32 7.91
N THR A 306 7.84 2.36 7.76
CA THR A 306 7.19 2.69 6.49
C THR A 306 7.60 4.08 5.99
N VAL A 307 7.57 5.09 6.86
CA VAL A 307 8.03 6.46 6.54
C VAL A 307 9.48 6.47 6.09
N LEU A 308 10.37 5.75 6.76
CA LEU A 308 11.78 5.65 6.35
C LEU A 308 11.92 5.01 4.96
N ALA A 309 11.19 3.92 4.70
CA ALA A 309 11.19 3.26 3.40
C ALA A 309 10.67 4.17 2.28
N GLU A 310 9.64 4.97 2.55
CA GLU A 310 9.10 5.97 1.62
C GLU A 310 10.07 7.13 1.37
N ILE A 311 10.81 7.59 2.38
CA ILE A 311 11.89 8.58 2.21
C ILE A 311 12.99 8.02 1.30
N MET A 312 13.41 6.77 1.53
CA MET A 312 14.38 6.10 0.66
C MET A 312 13.83 5.95 -0.77
N LEU A 313 12.53 5.68 -0.91
CA LEU A 313 11.88 5.59 -2.21
C LEU A 313 11.89 6.95 -2.93
N ALA A 314 11.65 8.04 -2.20
CA ALA A 314 11.72 9.39 -2.74
C ALA A 314 13.15 9.74 -3.18
N LEU A 315 14.16 9.32 -2.41
CA LEU A 315 15.56 9.44 -2.79
C LEU A 315 15.86 8.69 -4.09
N PHE A 316 15.44 7.42 -4.23
CA PHE A 316 15.68 6.65 -5.45
C PHE A 316 14.97 7.19 -6.67
N PHE A 317 13.72 7.64 -6.53
CA PHE A 317 13.04 8.32 -7.63
C PHE A 317 13.71 9.66 -7.98
N ALA A 318 14.20 10.42 -6.99
CA ALA A 318 14.97 11.63 -7.25
C ALA A 318 16.29 11.34 -7.99
N LEU A 319 17.01 10.28 -7.61
CA LEU A 319 18.22 9.81 -8.29
C LEU A 319 17.90 9.34 -9.72
N ARG A 320 16.80 8.61 -9.92
CA ARG A 320 16.31 8.24 -11.25
C ARG A 320 16.03 9.47 -12.11
N LEU A 321 15.29 10.45 -11.59
CA LEU A 321 15.00 11.69 -12.30
C LEU A 321 16.27 12.46 -12.67
N HIS A 322 17.22 12.54 -11.74
CA HIS A 322 18.51 13.15 -12.02
C HIS A 322 19.26 12.42 -13.14
N PHE A 323 19.26 11.09 -13.10
CA PHE A 323 19.92 10.25 -14.09
C PHE A 323 19.34 10.45 -15.49
N ILE A 324 18.02 10.31 -15.68
CA ILE A 324 17.39 10.44 -17.01
C ILE A 324 17.45 11.85 -17.60
N THR A 325 17.67 12.87 -16.76
CA THR A 325 17.85 14.25 -17.21
C THR A 325 19.32 14.60 -17.50
N SER A 326 20.24 13.67 -17.23
CA SER A 326 21.65 13.80 -17.60
C SER A 326 21.89 13.25 -18.99
N VAL A 327 22.88 13.80 -19.71
CA VAL A 327 23.26 13.34 -21.06
C VAL A 327 23.62 11.85 -21.07
N GLN A 328 24.33 11.38 -20.03
CA GLN A 328 24.73 9.98 -19.90
C GLN A 328 23.52 9.05 -19.69
N GLY A 329 22.59 9.43 -18.82
CA GLY A 329 21.41 8.61 -18.54
C GLY A 329 20.41 8.61 -19.68
N GLU A 330 20.23 9.73 -20.38
CA GLU A 330 19.41 9.80 -21.59
C GLU A 330 19.97 8.88 -22.70
N PHE A 331 21.28 8.95 -22.94
CA PHE A 331 21.95 8.05 -23.89
C PHE A 331 21.76 6.58 -23.49
N TYR A 332 21.99 6.23 -22.22
CA TYR A 332 21.80 4.88 -21.72
C TYR A 332 20.39 4.35 -21.93
N GLU A 333 19.37 5.09 -21.53
CA GLU A 333 17.97 4.64 -21.63
C GLU A 333 17.52 4.54 -23.10
N THR A 334 18.13 5.33 -23.98
CA THR A 334 17.93 5.24 -25.42
C THR A 334 18.55 3.96 -25.97
N GLU A 335 19.82 3.67 -25.64
CA GLU A 335 20.49 2.43 -26.05
C GLU A 335 19.82 1.18 -25.47
N LEU A 336 19.31 1.26 -24.25
CA LEU A 336 18.51 0.21 -23.63
C LEU A 336 17.25 -0.10 -24.44
N ALA A 337 16.64 0.91 -25.06
CA ALA A 337 15.44 0.79 -25.85
C ALA A 337 15.72 0.30 -27.28
N THR A 338 16.82 0.73 -27.90
CA THR A 338 17.17 0.44 -29.30
C THR A 338 18.04 -0.80 -29.46
N ASN A 339 19.04 -0.99 -28.59
CA ASN A 339 20.04 -2.06 -28.64
C ASN A 339 20.21 -2.79 -27.29
N PRO A 340 19.15 -3.38 -26.73
CA PRO A 340 19.17 -3.97 -25.38
C PRO A 340 20.22 -5.06 -25.18
N HIS A 341 20.62 -5.77 -26.24
CA HIS A 341 21.63 -6.84 -26.16
C HIS A 341 23.06 -6.34 -25.93
N GLN A 342 23.33 -5.06 -26.21
CA GLN A 342 24.65 -4.45 -26.04
C GLN A 342 24.78 -3.75 -24.68
N VAL A 343 23.68 -3.67 -23.93
CA VAL A 343 23.58 -2.96 -22.67
C VAL A 343 23.35 -3.98 -21.56
N SER A 344 24.43 -4.34 -20.85
CA SER A 344 24.31 -5.04 -19.56
C SER A 344 23.71 -4.10 -18.51
N ARG A 345 23.18 -4.64 -17.40
CA ARG A 345 22.72 -3.85 -16.24
C ARG A 345 23.64 -2.67 -15.94
N TRP A 346 23.07 -1.47 -15.86
CA TRP A 346 23.80 -0.30 -15.42
C TRP A 346 24.16 -0.40 -13.94
N ARG A 347 25.41 -0.04 -13.63
CA ARG A 347 25.88 0.17 -12.26
C ARG A 347 25.54 1.60 -11.87
N ASP A 348 24.48 1.76 -11.10
CA ASP A 348 24.03 3.08 -10.66
C ASP A 348 25.03 3.70 -9.64
N SER A 349 24.75 4.92 -9.17
CA SER A 349 25.66 5.61 -8.25
C SER A 349 25.91 4.82 -6.96
N ILE A 350 24.94 4.01 -6.51
CA ILE A 350 25.08 3.15 -5.35
C ILE A 350 25.93 1.93 -5.68
N ASP A 351 25.68 1.28 -6.81
CA ASP A 351 26.51 0.15 -7.25
C ASP A 351 27.97 0.57 -7.40
N ASN A 352 28.23 1.76 -7.95
CA ASN A 352 29.58 2.31 -8.06
C ASN A 352 30.21 2.63 -6.70
N LEU A 353 29.43 3.09 -5.72
CA LEU A 353 29.89 3.34 -4.36
C LEU A 353 30.26 2.01 -3.68
N ILE A 354 29.38 1.01 -3.72
CA ILE A 354 29.63 -0.32 -3.15
C ILE A 354 30.88 -0.93 -3.81
N LEU A 355 30.99 -0.87 -5.13
CA LEU A 355 32.17 -1.39 -5.84
C LEU A 355 33.45 -0.61 -5.51
N SER A 356 33.37 0.70 -5.29
CA SER A 356 34.55 1.50 -4.90
C SER A 356 35.08 1.14 -3.52
N GLN A 357 34.20 0.69 -2.64
CA GLN A 357 34.54 0.34 -1.27
C GLN A 357 34.87 -1.15 -1.10
N PHE A 358 34.29 -2.02 -1.93
CA PHE A 358 34.33 -3.47 -1.74
C PHE A 358 34.91 -4.26 -2.93
N SER A 359 35.44 -3.61 -3.97
CA SER A 359 36.00 -4.28 -5.15
C SER A 359 37.22 -3.57 -5.73
N ASN A 360 38.20 -4.34 -6.24
CA ASN A 360 39.38 -3.77 -6.90
C ASN A 360 38.98 -3.24 -8.30
N PHE A 361 38.80 -1.92 -8.40
CA PHE A 361 38.13 -1.19 -9.48
C PHE A 361 38.68 -1.45 -10.90
N LYS A 362 39.91 -1.95 -11.02
CA LYS A 362 40.62 -2.16 -12.30
C LYS A 362 40.06 -3.26 -13.20
N LEU A 363 39.27 -4.20 -12.67
CA LEU A 363 38.86 -5.41 -13.41
C LEU A 363 37.56 -5.29 -14.21
N PHE A 364 36.83 -4.18 -14.13
CA PHE A 364 35.42 -4.15 -14.57
C PHE A 364 35.02 -2.99 -15.48
N ASN A 365 35.97 -2.31 -16.14
CA ASN A 365 35.66 -1.29 -17.15
C ASN A 365 35.08 -1.95 -18.42
N GLY A 366 33.76 -2.12 -18.44
CA GLY A 366 32.98 -2.38 -19.65
C GLY A 366 32.91 -1.14 -20.55
N ARG A 367 32.79 -1.37 -21.86
CA ARG A 367 33.01 -0.44 -22.99
C ARG A 367 32.26 0.90 -23.00
N LEU A 368 31.35 1.18 -22.09
CA LEU A 368 30.43 2.31 -22.25
C LEU A 368 30.84 3.61 -21.55
N PHE A 369 31.69 3.59 -20.51
CA PHE A 369 32.16 4.83 -19.87
C PHE A 369 33.58 4.71 -19.34
N GLN A 370 34.57 5.01 -20.19
CA GLN A 370 35.86 5.49 -19.69
C GLN A 370 35.60 6.81 -18.95
N ARG A 371 35.94 6.87 -17.66
CA ARG A 371 36.14 8.18 -17.01
C ARG A 371 37.22 8.93 -17.82
N PRO A 372 37.05 10.22 -18.13
CA PRO A 372 38.21 11.02 -18.52
C PRO A 372 39.22 10.84 -17.39
N LEU A 373 40.44 10.43 -17.74
CA LEU A 373 41.56 10.47 -16.80
C LEU A 373 41.71 11.94 -16.40
N GLU A 374 41.21 12.30 -15.22
CA GLU A 374 41.57 13.55 -14.56
C GLU A 374 43.09 13.51 -14.38
N LYS A 375 43.78 14.44 -15.04
CA LYS A 375 45.19 14.74 -14.84
C LYS A 375 45.33 15.73 -13.69
#